data_AF-A0A4Q7FKJ7-F1
#
_entry.id   AF-A0A4Q7FKJ7-F1
#
_cell.length_a   1.000
_cell.length_b   1.000
_cell.length_c   1.000
_cell.angle_alpha   90.00
_cell.angle_beta   90.00
_cell.angle_gamma   90.00
#
_symmetry.space_group_name_H-M   'P 1'
#
loop_
_entity.id
_entity.type
_entity.pdbx_description
1 polymer ?
#
loop_
_entity_poly.entity_id
_entity_poly.type
_entity_poly.pdbx_seq_one_letter_code
_entity_poly.pdbx_strand_id
1 'polypeptide(L)' 'MRLLALELILSLLDVRGHIPRFDDFRPVPAAPATGPVGIARALAAAIAVFIVLSLAIWATVRLAIQLL' A
#
# COMPACT_ATOMS: atom_id res chain seq x y z
N MET A 1 -16.92 -6.97 12.60
CA MET A 1 -16.17 -5.70 12.60
C MET A 1 -15.34 -5.64 11.34
N ARG A 2 -15.52 -4.61 10.50
CA ARG A 2 -14.85 -4.49 9.21
C ARG A 2 -13.50 -3.80 9.40
N LEU A 3 -12.40 -4.47 9.04
CA LEU A 3 -11.05 -3.92 9.14
C LEU A 3 -10.78 -2.99 7.95
N LEU A 4 -11.44 -1.83 7.95
CA LEU A 4 -11.40 -0.84 6.86
C LEU A 4 -9.96 -0.41 6.51
N ALA A 5 -9.09 -0.27 7.51
CA ALA A 5 -7.68 0.05 7.28
C ALA A 5 -6.94 -1.08 6.54
N LEU A 6 -7.21 -2.34 6.89
CA LEU A 6 -6.60 -3.49 6.23
C LEU A 6 -7.13 -3.64 4.80
N GLU A 7 -8.43 -3.46 4.58
CA GLU A 7 -9.04 -3.46 3.24
C GLU A 7 -8.48 -2.32 2.38
N LEU A 8 -8.30 -1.12 2.96
CA LEU A 8 -7.69 0.02 2.27
C LEU A 8 -6.25 -0.28 1.88
N ILE A 9 -5.45 -0.87 2.79
CA ILE A 9 -4.05 -1.25 2.52
C ILE A 9 -3.98 -2.31 1.41
N LEU A 10 -4.80 -3.36 1.47
CA LEU A 10 -4.83 -4.42 0.46
C LEU A 10 -5.32 -3.91 -0.91
N SER A 11 -6.22 -2.92 -0.90
CA SER A 11 -6.67 -2.22 -2.10
C SER A 11 -5.58 -1.29 -2.67
N LEU A 12 -4.89 -0.52 -1.82
CA LEU A 12 -3.78 0.37 -2.22
C LEU A 12 -2.60 -0.41 -2.79
N LEU A 13 -2.27 -1.53 -2.15
CA LEU A 13 -1.24 -2.44 -2.61
C LEU A 13 -1.73 -3.29 -3.81
N ASP A 14 -3.00 -3.12 -4.17
CA ASP A 14 -3.71 -3.68 -5.32
C ASP A 14 -3.46 -5.20 -5.45
N VAL A 15 -3.45 -5.83 -4.27
CA VAL A 15 -3.37 -7.30 -4.08
C VAL A 15 -4.64 -7.96 -4.62
N ARG A 16 -5.79 -7.27 -4.58
CA ARG A 16 -7.07 -7.79 -5.10
C ARG A 16 -7.29 -7.56 -6.60
N GLY A 17 -6.73 -6.51 -7.20
CA GLY A 17 -6.81 -6.32 -8.66
C GLY A 17 -5.85 -7.20 -9.45
N HIS A 18 -4.94 -7.89 -8.76
CA HIS A 18 -4.03 -8.86 -9.36
C HIS A 18 -4.59 -10.28 -9.49
N ILE A 19 -5.83 -10.52 -9.03
CA ILE A 19 -6.54 -11.78 -9.29
C ILE A 19 -7.15 -11.65 -10.69
N PRO A 20 -6.62 -12.34 -11.72
CA PRO A 20 -7.18 -12.23 -13.07
C PRO A 20 -8.62 -12.71 -13.05
N ARG A 21 -9.55 -11.92 -13.61
CA ARG A 21 -10.92 -12.38 -13.79
C ARG A 21 -10.96 -13.43 -14.89
N PHE A 22 -11.97 -14.28 -14.86
CA PHE A 22 -12.11 -15.37 -15.83
C PHE A 22 -12.18 -14.88 -17.29
N ASP A 23 -12.57 -13.62 -17.52
CA ASP A 23 -12.59 -12.97 -18.84
C ASP A 23 -11.20 -12.47 -19.32
N ASP A 24 -10.22 -12.33 -18.41
CA ASP A 24 -8.86 -11.86 -18.70
C ASP A 24 -7.97 -12.97 -19.33
N PHE A 25 -8.44 -14.22 -19.39
CA PHE A 25 -7.74 -15.33 -20.06
C PHE A 25 -7.86 -15.30 -21.58
N ARG A 26 -8.58 -14.34 -22.15
CA ARG A 26 -8.56 -14.11 -23.60
C ARG A 26 -7.13 -13.71 -23.99
N PRO A 27 -6.55 -14.24 -25.09
CA PRO A 27 -5.18 -13.88 -25.49
C PRO A 27 -5.15 -12.43 -25.97
N VAL A 28 -5.10 -11.51 -25.02
CA VAL A 28 -4.84 -10.09 -25.23
C VAL A 28 -3.31 -9.96 -25.29
N PRO A 29 -2.76 -9.26 -26.30
CA PRO A 29 -1.33 -8.98 -26.35
C PRO A 29 -0.90 -8.38 -25.02
N ALA A 30 0.10 -8.98 -24.37
CA ALA A 30 0.64 -8.50 -23.10
C ALA A 30 1.19 -7.09 -23.29
N ALA A 31 0.35 -6.09 -23.06
CA ALA A 31 0.80 -4.72 -22.92
C ALA A 31 1.78 -4.68 -21.74
N PRO A 32 2.92 -4.00 -21.86
CA PRO A 32 3.93 -4.00 -20.82
C PRO A 32 3.31 -3.55 -19.49
N ALA A 33 3.45 -4.39 -18.46
CA ALA A 33 2.87 -4.20 -17.13
C ALA A 33 3.45 -2.98 -16.37
N THR A 34 4.36 -2.23 -16.98
CA THR A 34 4.88 -0.94 -16.53
C THR A 34 3.91 0.20 -16.85
N GLY A 35 2.63 0.02 -16.51
CA GLY A 35 1.64 1.09 -16.56
C GLY A 35 1.77 2.05 -15.36
N PRO A 36 1.14 3.24 -15.41
CA PRO A 36 1.11 4.23 -14.32
C PRO A 36 0.74 3.67 -12.94
N VAL A 37 0.00 2.55 -12.94
CA VAL A 37 -0.39 1.78 -11.75
C VAL A 37 0.81 1.30 -10.92
N GLY A 38 1.91 0.87 -11.55
CA GLY A 38 3.11 0.41 -10.82
C GLY A 38 3.81 1.55 -10.05
N ILE A 39 3.88 2.73 -10.66
CA ILE A 39 4.46 3.93 -10.05
C ILE A 39 3.57 4.41 -8.89
N ALA A 40 2.25 4.42 -9.09
CA ALA A 40 1.30 4.80 -8.04
C ALA A 40 1.39 3.88 -6.81
N ARG A 41 1.49 2.56 -7.02
CA ARG A 41 1.70 1.59 -5.91
C ARG A 41 3.02 1.84 -5.18
N ALA A 42 4.12 2.05 -5.91
CA ALA A 42 5.43 2.30 -5.30
C ALA A 42 5.43 3.60 -4.47
N LEU A 43 4.80 4.65 -4.99
CA LEU A 43 4.63 5.92 -4.27
C LEU A 43 3.77 5.75 -3.01
N ALA A 44 2.66 5.02 -3.11
CA ALA A 44 1.79 4.74 -1.98
C ALA A 44 2.51 3.95 -0.88
N ALA A 45 3.33 2.96 -1.26
CA ALA A 45 4.17 2.22 -0.32
C ALA A 45 5.22 3.12 0.37
N ALA A 46 5.88 3.99 -0.40
CA ALA A 46 6.85 4.94 0.16
C ALA A 46 6.20 5.88 1.18
N ILE A 47 5.03 6.45 0.86
CA ILE A 47 4.25 7.31 1.76
C ILE A 47 3.88 6.56 3.04
N ALA A 48 3.42 5.31 2.93
CA ALA A 48 3.07 4.49 4.10
C ALA A 48 4.29 4.28 5.02
N VAL A 49 5.47 3.98 4.46
CA VAL A 49 6.72 3.83 5.22
C VAL A 49 7.06 5.14 5.95
N PHE A 50 6.99 6.29 5.29
CA PHE A 50 7.25 7.59 5.91
C PHE A 50 6.29 7.93 7.05
N ILE A 51 5.00 7.62 6.90
CA ILE A 51 4.00 7.83 7.96
C ILE A 51 4.35 6.98 9.19
N VAL A 52 4.62 5.68 8.99
CA VAL A 52 4.96 4.76 10.08
C VAL A 52 6.22 5.22 10.80
N LEU A 53 7.26 5.58 10.05
CA LEU A 53 8.51 6.07 10.63
C LEU A 53 8.31 7.36 11.43
N SER A 54 7.55 8.31 10.89
CA SER A 54 7.25 9.58 11.57
C SER A 54 6.48 9.37 12.87
N LEU A 55 5.49 8.47 12.86
CA LEU A 55 4.71 8.11 14.07
C LEU A 55 5.59 7.42 15.11
N ALA A 56 6.48 6.51 14.69
CA ALA A 56 7.39 5.82 15.59
C ALA A 56 8.33 6.83 16.28
N ILE A 57 8.94 7.74 15.52
CA ILE A 57 9.79 8.79 16.06
C ILE A 57 9.01 9.67 17.04
N TRP A 58 7.83 10.16 16.64
CA TRP A 58 6.98 10.98 17.52
C TRP A 58 6.64 10.26 18.83
N ALA A 59 6.24 9.00 18.77
CA ALA A 59 5.93 8.19 19.94
C ALA A 59 7.15 8.02 20.86
N THR A 60 8.33 7.80 20.26
CA THR A 60 9.57 7.60 21.01
C THR A 60 10.00 8.88 21.72
N VAL A 61 9.94 10.03 21.03
CA VAL A 61 10.22 11.35 21.61
C VAL A 61 9.25 11.66 22.74
N ARG A 62 7.95 11.41 22.53
CA ARG A 62 6.93 11.63 23.56
C ARG A 62 7.19 10.75 24.78
N LEU A 63 7.53 9.48 24.57
CA LEU A 63 7.87 8.57 25.65
C LEU A 63 9.11 9.06 26.42
N ALA A 64 10.15 9.49 25.72
CA ALA A 64 11.35 10.03 26.36
C ALA A 64 11.05 11.26 27.24
N ILE A 65 10.19 12.18 26.77
CA ILE A 65 9.74 13.34 27.56
C ILE A 65 9.00 12.91 28.82
N GLN A 66 8.20 11.83 28.76
CA GLN A 66 7.45 11.33 29.92
C GLN A 66 8.34 10.58 30.93
N LEU A 67 9.52 10.13 30.52
CA LEU A 67 10.44 9.37 31.35
C LEU A 67 11.57 10.25 31.96
N LEU A 68 11.67 11.51 31.54
CA LEU A 68 12.53 12.54 32.13
C LEU A 68 11.78 13.26 33.26
#